data_AF-A0A8J3XHE2-F1
#
_entry.id   AF-A0A8J3XHE2-F1
#
_cell.length_a   1.000
_cell.length_b   1.000
_cell.length_c   1.000
_cell.angle_alpha   90.00
_cell.angle_beta   90.00
_cell.angle_gamma   90.00
#
_symmetry.space_group_name_H-M   'P 1'
#
loop_
_entity.id
_entity.type
_entity.pdbx_description
1 polymer ?
#
loop_
_entity_poly.entity_id
_entity_poly.type
_entity_poly.pdbx_seq_one_letter_code
_entity_poly.pdbx_strand_id
1 'polypeptide(L)'
;MSTTAQTVRGYHDARFRGDVAAAAAYVAEPFSFRSPFISSTDPVGHLAGLPEFVKIVTDVDLISELYGEAEATLVYDVHTATPAGIQRTAEHFRLDGNGKITAITLIFDAAPWQPMAQLIT
;
A
#
# COMPACT_ATOMS: atom_id res chain seq x y z
N MET A 1 -14.55 13.47 -11.82
CA MET A 1 -13.78 13.09 -10.62
C MET A 1 -13.84 11.58 -10.49
N SER A 2 -12.74 10.93 -10.11
CA SER A 2 -12.77 9.49 -9.80
C SER A 2 -13.49 9.25 -8.48
N THR A 3 -14.13 8.09 -8.35
CA THR A 3 -14.66 7.66 -7.05
C THR A 3 -13.52 7.18 -6.14
N THR A 4 -13.77 7.14 -4.84
CA THR A 4 -12.83 6.59 -3.85
C THR A 4 -12.38 5.17 -4.21
N ALA A 5 -13.31 4.32 -4.65
CA ALA A 5 -13.00 2.98 -5.12
C ALA A 5 -12.04 2.96 -6.33
N GLN A 6 -12.28 3.82 -7.32
CA GLN A 6 -11.41 3.91 -8.50
C GLN A 6 -10.00 4.40 -8.15
N THR A 7 -9.88 5.42 -7.30
CA THR A 7 -8.57 5.93 -6.85
C THR A 7 -7.81 4.86 -6.06
N VAL A 8 -8.45 4.23 -5.08
CA VAL A 8 -7.79 3.27 -4.17
C VAL A 8 -7.40 2.00 -4.90
N ARG A 9 -8.27 1.43 -5.75
CA ARG A 9 -7.91 0.28 -6.59
C ARG A 9 -6.84 0.60 -7.61
N GLY A 10 -6.93 1.76 -8.26
CA GLY A 10 -5.90 2.21 -9.20
C GLY A 10 -4.52 2.31 -8.56
N TYR A 11 -4.44 2.92 -7.37
CA TYR A 11 -3.23 2.97 -6.57
C TYR A 11 -2.72 1.57 -6.19
N HIS A 12 -3.59 0.73 -5.62
CA HIS A 12 -3.24 -0.62 -5.18
C HIS A 12 -2.71 -1.48 -6.34
N ASP A 13 -3.38 -1.45 -7.49
CA ASP A 13 -2.98 -2.22 -8.66
C ASP A 13 -1.66 -1.69 -9.28
N ALA A 14 -1.47 -0.37 -9.32
CA ALA A 14 -0.19 0.22 -9.74
C ALA A 14 0.96 -0.19 -8.81
N ARG A 15 0.71 -0.17 -7.50
CA ARG A 15 1.67 -0.60 -6.49
C ARG A 15 2.10 -2.06 -6.72
N PHE A 16 1.17 -2.99 -6.86
CA PHE A 16 1.53 -4.40 -7.04
C PHE A 16 2.03 -4.76 -8.46
N ARG A 17 1.88 -3.86 -9.44
CA ARG A 17 2.62 -3.94 -10.71
C ARG A 17 4.05 -3.40 -10.63
N GLY A 18 4.45 -2.80 -9.51
CA GLY A 18 5.74 -2.11 -9.37
C GLY A 18 5.81 -0.77 -10.13
N ASP A 19 4.67 -0.21 -10.56
CA ASP A 19 4.62 1.06 -11.30
C ASP A 19 4.54 2.23 -10.32
N VAL A 20 5.72 2.66 -9.86
CA VAL A 20 5.88 3.75 -8.88
C VAL A 20 5.26 5.06 -9.37
N ALA A 21 5.44 5.38 -10.67
CA ALA A 21 4.93 6.63 -11.24
C ALA A 21 3.40 6.63 -11.29
N ALA A 22 2.79 5.53 -11.73
CA ALA A 22 1.33 5.40 -11.73
C ALA A 22 0.76 5.40 -10.31
N ALA A 23 1.40 4.75 -9.34
CA ALA A 23 0.97 4.78 -7.95
C ALA A 23 1.04 6.20 -7.37
N ALA A 24 2.16 6.91 -7.55
CA ALA A 24 2.33 8.28 -7.08
C ALA A 24 1.30 9.25 -7.69
N ALA A 25 0.84 9.00 -8.91
CA ALA A 25 -0.19 9.82 -9.56
C ALA A 25 -1.55 9.81 -8.81
N TYR A 26 -1.83 8.87 -7.92
CA TYR A 26 -3.04 8.84 -7.09
C TYR A 26 -2.91 9.59 -5.76
N VAL A 27 -1.70 10.01 -5.39
CA VAL A 27 -1.38 10.63 -4.09
C VAL A 27 -1.42 12.15 -4.19
N ALA A 28 -1.88 12.81 -3.13
CA ALA A 28 -1.95 14.27 -3.01
C ALA A 28 -0.69 14.83 -2.33
N GLU A 29 -0.54 16.15 -2.35
CA GLU A 29 0.29 16.86 -1.39
C GLU A 29 -0.62 17.80 -0.57
N PRO A 30 -0.57 17.79 0.78
CA PRO A 30 0.33 17.00 1.63
C PRO A 30 -0.06 15.52 1.75
N PHE A 31 0.92 14.68 2.09
CA PHE A 31 0.77 13.23 2.23
C PHE A 31 1.33 12.69 3.55
N SER A 32 0.76 11.59 4.03
CA SER A 32 1.31 10.81 5.14
C SER A 32 1.17 9.30 4.89
N PHE A 33 2.24 8.56 5.15
CA PHE A 33 2.26 7.11 5.10
C PHE A 33 2.79 6.56 6.42
N ARG A 34 2.15 5.51 6.91
CA ARG A 34 2.62 4.75 8.06
C ARG A 34 2.44 3.25 7.83
N SER A 35 3.46 2.49 8.20
CA SER A 35 3.46 1.04 8.27
C SER A 35 4.29 0.59 9.49
N PRO A 36 4.34 -0.71 9.82
CA PRO A 36 5.22 -1.22 10.86
C PRO A 36 6.72 -0.89 10.68
N PHE A 37 7.21 -0.75 9.44
CA PHE A 37 8.64 -0.51 9.15
C PHE A 37 8.98 0.91 8.71
N ILE A 38 8.05 1.58 8.00
CA ILE A 38 8.30 2.85 7.32
C ILE A 38 7.26 3.88 7.73
N SER A 39 7.71 5.11 7.94
CA SER A 39 6.86 6.31 7.96
C SER A 39 7.41 7.32 6.96
N SER A 40 6.54 7.99 6.21
CA SER A 40 6.93 8.96 5.18
C SER A 40 5.91 10.10 5.10
N THR A 41 6.39 11.30 4.77
CA THR A 41 5.55 12.43 4.32
C THR A 41 5.79 12.78 2.85
N ASP A 42 6.69 12.04 2.19
CA ASP A 42 6.98 12.15 0.76
C ASP A 42 6.02 11.23 -0.01
N PRO A 43 5.24 11.76 -1.00
CA PRO A 43 4.32 11.00 -1.86
C PRO A 43 4.95 9.81 -2.62
N VAL A 44 6.27 9.81 -2.81
CA VAL A 44 7.00 8.73 -3.50
C VAL A 44 7.87 7.94 -2.52
N GLY A 45 8.26 8.53 -1.40
CA GLY A 45 9.21 7.93 -0.46
C GLY A 45 8.80 6.55 0.07
N HIS A 46 7.51 6.32 0.32
CA HIS A 46 7.02 5.00 0.78
C HIS A 46 7.00 3.93 -0.33
N LEU A 47 7.21 4.31 -1.59
CA LEU A 47 7.27 3.42 -2.75
C LEU A 47 8.71 3.07 -3.16
N ALA A 48 9.73 3.65 -2.53
CA ALA A 48 11.13 3.49 -2.95
C ALA A 48 11.60 2.02 -2.97
N GLY A 49 11.17 1.21 -2.00
CA GLY A 49 11.49 -0.22 -1.93
C GLY A 49 10.56 -1.11 -2.76
N LEU A 50 9.54 -0.55 -3.41
CA LEU A 50 8.50 -1.31 -4.10
C LEU A 50 9.03 -2.19 -5.24
N PRO A 51 9.96 -1.74 -6.12
CA PRO A 51 10.46 -2.59 -7.20
C PRO A 51 11.18 -3.86 -6.74
N GLU A 52 11.84 -3.83 -5.59
CA GLU A 52 12.46 -5.03 -5.00
C GLU A 52 11.42 -5.89 -4.29
N PHE A 53 10.50 -5.27 -3.55
CA PHE A 53 9.41 -5.98 -2.87
C PHE A 53 8.55 -6.80 -3.84
N VAL A 54 8.16 -6.25 -5.00
CA VAL A 54 7.32 -7.00 -5.95
C VAL A 54 8.02 -8.24 -6.55
N LYS A 55 9.35 -8.34 -6.50
CA LYS A 55 10.08 -9.54 -6.97
C LYS A 55 9.88 -10.75 -6.05
N ILE A 56 9.58 -10.50 -4.77
CA ILE A 56 9.32 -11.58 -3.80
C ILE A 56 7.82 -11.86 -3.64
N VAL A 57 6.94 -11.01 -4.17
CA VAL A 57 5.49 -11.23 -4.15
C VAL A 57 5.12 -12.23 -5.25
N THR A 58 4.42 -13.30 -4.87
CA THR A 58 3.95 -14.32 -5.81
C THR A 58 2.47 -14.19 -6.13
N ASP A 59 1.68 -13.62 -5.22
CA ASP A 59 0.25 -13.37 -5.43
C ASP A 59 -0.29 -12.31 -4.46
N VAL A 60 -1.44 -11.73 -4.79
CA VAL A 60 -2.19 -10.83 -3.92
C VAL A 60 -3.66 -11.21 -3.96
N ASP A 61 -4.17 -11.70 -2.83
CA ASP A 61 -5.58 -12.07 -2.68
C ASP A 61 -6.34 -10.96 -1.95
N LEU A 62 -7.29 -10.34 -2.64
CA LEU A 62 -8.11 -9.27 -2.07
C LEU A 62 -9.32 -9.87 -1.35
N ILE A 63 -9.34 -9.74 -0.02
CA ILE A 63 -10.31 -10.39 0.86
C ILE A 63 -11.55 -9.51 1.07
N SER A 64 -11.35 -8.21 1.27
CA SER A 64 -12.44 -7.27 1.54
C SER A 64 -12.09 -5.84 1.13
N GLU A 65 -13.12 -5.11 0.73
CA GLU A 65 -13.05 -3.71 0.35
C GLU A 65 -14.23 -2.97 0.97
N LEU A 66 -13.96 -1.91 1.71
CA LEU A 66 -14.98 -1.04 2.28
C LEU A 66 -14.70 0.39 1.82
N TYR A 67 -15.73 1.04 1.29
CA TYR A 67 -15.63 2.36 0.68
C TYR A 67 -16.59 3.34 1.33
N GLY A 68 -16.05 4.46 1.79
CA GLY A 68 -16.78 5.67 2.12
C GLY A 68 -16.59 6.75 1.05
N GLU A 69 -17.16 7.92 1.29
CA GLU A 69 -17.03 9.05 0.38
C GLU A 69 -15.57 9.54 0.27
N ALA A 70 -14.84 9.61 1.38
CA ALA A 70 -13.47 10.14 1.44
C ALA A 70 -12.48 9.18 2.14
N GLU A 71 -12.85 7.91 2.30
CA GLU A 71 -11.98 6.90 2.90
C GLU A 71 -12.25 5.51 2.35
N ALA A 72 -11.26 4.62 2.48
CA ALA A 72 -11.42 3.21 2.15
C ALA A 72 -10.59 2.34 3.08
N THR A 73 -11.02 1.09 3.25
CA THR A 73 -10.21 0.04 3.87
C THR A 73 -10.14 -1.14 2.94
N LEU A 74 -8.93 -1.62 2.66
CA LEU A 74 -8.69 -2.89 2.00
C LEU A 74 -8.18 -3.90 3.03
N VAL A 75 -8.63 -5.14 2.90
CA VAL A 75 -8.03 -6.29 3.57
C VAL A 75 -7.57 -7.26 2.49
N TYR A 76 -6.29 -7.62 2.49
CA TYR A 76 -5.71 -8.50 1.48
C TYR A 76 -4.56 -9.32 2.05
N ASP A 77 -4.29 -10.45 1.40
CA ASP A 77 -3.11 -11.27 1.63
C ASP A 77 -2.07 -10.98 0.56
N VAL A 78 -0.83 -10.70 0.98
CA VAL A 78 0.33 -10.69 0.10
C VAL A 78 1.06 -12.00 0.27
N HIS A 79 1.08 -12.82 -0.77
CA HIS A 79 1.81 -14.08 -0.79
C HIS A 79 3.25 -13.80 -1.20
N THR A 80 4.21 -14.32 -0.45
CA THR A 80 5.63 -14.08 -0.73
C THR A 80 6.43 -15.36 -0.83
N ALA A 81 7.44 -15.37 -1.69
CA ALA A 81 8.44 -16.44 -1.82
C ALA A 81 9.53 -16.35 -0.72
N THR A 82 9.15 -15.95 0.50
CA THR A 82 10.05 -15.78 1.64
C THR A 82 9.56 -16.59 2.84
N PRO A 83 10.41 -16.82 3.86
CA PRO A 83 9.97 -17.40 5.14
C PRO A 83 8.85 -16.64 5.85
N ALA A 84 8.58 -15.37 5.51
CA ALA A 84 7.43 -14.64 6.05
C ALA A 84 6.09 -15.20 5.54
N GLY A 85 6.09 -15.93 4.42
CA GLY A 85 4.91 -16.57 3.87
C GLY A 85 3.87 -15.55 3.42
N ILE A 86 2.71 -15.55 4.09
CA ILE A 86 1.58 -14.67 3.77
C ILE A 86 1.55 -13.50 4.74
N GLN A 87 1.55 -12.28 4.20
CA GLN A 87 1.28 -11.06 4.96
C GLN A 87 -0.19 -10.65 4.84
N ARG A 88 -0.98 -10.95 5.87
CA ARG A 88 -2.32 -10.39 6.04
C ARG A 88 -2.23 -8.90 6.34
N THR A 89 -2.75 -8.09 5.43
CA THR A 89 -2.65 -6.63 5.49
C THR A 89 -4.04 -6.02 5.57
N ALA A 90 -4.20 -5.07 6.50
CA ALA A 90 -5.25 -4.07 6.42
C ALA A 90 -4.62 -2.74 6.01
N GLU A 91 -5.15 -2.09 4.98
CA GLU A 91 -4.67 -0.80 4.48
C GLU A 91 -5.83 0.20 4.49
N HIS A 92 -5.70 1.25 5.30
CA HIS A 92 -6.68 2.34 5.39
C HIS A 92 -6.19 3.57 4.62
N PHE A 93 -7.10 4.18 3.87
CA PHE A 93 -6.87 5.31 3.00
C PHE A 93 -7.75 6.48 3.40
N ARG A 94 -7.20 7.69 3.35
CA ARG A 94 -7.98 8.94 3.36
C ARG A 94 -7.75 9.71 2.07
N LEU A 95 -8.80 10.35 1.56
CA LEU A 95 -8.78 11.11 0.32
C LEU A 95 -9.17 12.57 0.55
N ASP A 96 -8.67 13.49 -0.28
CA ASP A 96 -9.12 14.89 -0.32
C ASP A 96 -10.39 15.09 -1.16
N GLY A 97 -10.89 16.33 -1.22
CA GLY A 97 -12.03 16.70 -2.05
C GLY A 97 -11.80 16.59 -3.57
N ASN A 98 -10.57 16.36 -4.02
CA ASN A 98 -10.23 16.07 -5.41
C ASN A 98 -10.14 14.55 -5.70
N GLY A 99 -10.35 13.71 -4.69
CA GLY A 99 -10.27 12.27 -4.79
C GLY A 99 -8.83 11.74 -4.85
N LYS A 100 -7.84 12.49 -4.34
CA LYS A 100 -6.44 12.06 -4.21
C LYS A 100 -6.14 11.57 -2.80
N ILE A 101 -5.29 10.55 -2.69
CA ILE A 101 -4.94 9.94 -1.41
C ILE A 101 -4.03 10.88 -0.60
N THR A 102 -4.44 11.23 0.61
CA THR A 102 -3.68 12.11 1.53
C THR A 102 -3.06 11.35 2.70
N ALA A 103 -3.60 10.17 3.03
CA ALA A 103 -3.04 9.33 4.08
C ALA A 103 -3.20 7.84 3.76
N ILE A 104 -2.18 7.07 4.10
CA ILE A 104 -2.18 5.61 4.04
C ILE A 104 -1.67 5.04 5.37
N THR A 105 -2.44 4.13 5.96
CA THR A 105 -2.03 3.35 7.14
C THR A 105 -2.04 1.85 6.81
N LEU A 106 -0.87 1.23 6.75
CA LEU A 106 -0.73 -0.23 6.65
C LEU A 106 -0.63 -0.84 8.04
N ILE A 107 -1.36 -1.93 8.23
CA ILE A 107 -1.36 -2.74 9.44
C ILE A 107 -1.14 -4.19 9.00
N PHE A 108 -0.07 -4.79 9.49
CA PHE A 108 0.22 -6.21 9.32
C PHE A 108 1.14 -6.68 10.45
N ASP A 109 1.23 -7.99 10.64
CA ASP A 109 2.19 -8.58 11.58
C ASP A 109 3.61 -8.52 11.01
N ALA A 110 4.46 -7.70 11.63
CA ALA A 110 5.85 -7.52 11.23
C ALA A 110 6.80 -8.59 11.78
N ALA A 111 6.37 -9.42 12.75
CA ALA A 111 7.24 -10.40 13.39
C ALA A 111 7.88 -11.39 12.40
N PRO A 112 7.16 -11.97 11.41
CA PRO A 112 7.75 -12.88 10.42
C PRO A 112 8.80 -12.21 9.51
N TRP A 113 8.75 -10.88 9.39
CA TRP A 113 9.64 -10.09 8.56
C TRP A 113 10.90 -9.61 9.27
N GLN A 114 10.92 -9.58 10.60
CA GLN A 114 12.07 -9.07 11.37
C GLN A 114 13.41 -9.74 11.05
N PRO A 115 13.50 -11.07 10.84
CA PRO A 115 14.76 -11.71 10.46
C PRO A 115 15.30 -11.23 9.10
N MET A 116 14.45 -10.59 8.30
CA MET A 116 14.69 -10.15 6.94
C MET A 116 14.51 -8.63 6.79
N ALA A 117 14.47 -7.86 7.87
CA ALA A 117 14.15 -6.43 7.83
C ALA A 117 15.03 -5.64 6.84
N GLN A 118 16.30 -6.03 6.67
CA GLN A 118 17.23 -5.41 5.71
C GLN A 118 16.85 -5.61 4.23
N LEU A 119 15.93 -6.54 3.91
CA LEU A 119 15.45 -6.79 2.54
C LEU A 119 14.24 -5.92 2.18
N ILE A 120 13.67 -5.19 3.15
CA ILE A 120 12.39 -4.48 3.03
C ILE A 120 12.43 -3.04 3.57
N THR A 121 13.59 -2.58 4.07
CA THR A 121 13.88 -1.19 4.48
C THR A 121 15.07 -0.66 3.70
#